data_AF-A0A6L7NJX1-F1
#
_entry.id   AF-A0A6L7NJX1-F1
#
_cell.length_a   1.000
_cell.length_b   1.000
_cell.length_c   1.000
_cell.angle_alpha   90.00
_cell.angle_beta   90.00
_cell.angle_gamma   90.00
#
_symmetry.space_group_name_H-M   'P 1'
#
loop_
_entity.id
_entity.type
_entity.pdbx_description
1 polymer ?
#
loop_
_entity_poly.entity_id
_entity_poly.type
_entity_poly.pdbx_seq_one_letter_code
_entity_poly.pdbx_strand_id
1 'polypeptide(L)'
;RARARAAATGSAAGGVTSHPHPQHVLRPDVPLSYLTSLEDRLSLLTEAGLEIVAPITFTSELSQTDAGDFVRLLVEELRLTELVTGPDFALGRQRGGDLATQRALGD
;
A
#
# COMPACT_ATOMS: atom_id res chain seq x y z
N ARG A 1 0.73 -8.98 -12.00
CA ARG A 1 2.12 -8.45 -12.01
C ARG A 1 2.89 -8.84 -10.76
N ALA A 2 2.44 -8.45 -9.55
CA ALA A 2 3.09 -8.81 -8.28
C ALA A 2 3.42 -10.31 -8.14
N ARG A 3 2.45 -11.19 -8.37
CA ARG A 3 2.66 -12.66 -8.33
C ARG A 3 3.77 -13.17 -9.26
N ALA A 4 3.85 -12.63 -10.48
CA ALA A 4 4.88 -13.04 -11.44
C ALA A 4 6.28 -12.58 -11.02
N ARG A 5 6.38 -11.40 -10.38
CA ARG A 5 7.64 -10.87 -9.84
C ARG A 5 8.09 -11.67 -8.61
N ALA A 6 7.18 -11.90 -7.67
CA ALA A 6 7.40 -12.72 -6.49
C ALA A 6 7.89 -14.14 -6.85
N ALA A 7 7.27 -14.78 -7.84
CA ALA A 7 7.71 -16.09 -8.34
C ALA A 7 9.13 -16.07 -8.94
N ALA A 8 9.49 -15.00 -9.67
CA ALA A 8 10.82 -14.86 -10.26
C ALA A 8 11.92 -14.63 -9.23
N THR A 9 11.60 -14.07 -8.07
CA THR A 9 12.55 -13.76 -6.98
C THR A 9 12.48 -14.75 -5.81
N GLY A 10 11.61 -15.76 -5.88
CA GLY A 10 11.38 -16.70 -4.77
C GLY A 10 10.80 -16.04 -3.52
N SER A 11 10.08 -14.91 -3.68
CA SER A 11 9.42 -14.17 -2.61
C SER A 11 7.92 -14.47 -2.56
N ALA A 12 7.26 -14.13 -1.44
CA ALA A 12 5.81 -14.22 -1.33
C ALA A 12 5.13 -13.01 -2.00
N ALA A 13 4.00 -13.23 -2.68
CA ALA A 13 3.23 -12.15 -3.27
C ALA A 13 2.28 -11.52 -2.24
N GLY A 14 2.55 -10.28 -1.83
CA GLY A 14 1.73 -9.55 -0.87
C GLY A 14 0.92 -8.39 -1.48
N GLY A 15 -0.09 -7.93 -0.73
CA GLY A 15 -0.84 -6.70 -1.00
C GLY A 15 -0.91 -5.81 0.23
N VAL A 16 -0.71 -4.51 0.04
CA VAL A 16 -0.94 -3.50 1.09
C VAL A 16 -2.18 -2.72 0.70
N THR A 17 -3.13 -2.60 1.63
CA THR A 17 -4.33 -1.76 1.47
C THR A 17 -4.48 -0.86 2.69
N SER A 18 -5.40 0.09 2.65
CA SER A 18 -5.64 1.04 3.74
C SER A 18 -7.09 1.03 4.18
N HIS A 19 -7.30 1.12 5.48
CA HIS A 19 -8.61 1.35 6.08
C HIS A 19 -8.47 2.23 7.34
N PRO A 20 -9.30 3.26 7.55
CA PRO A 20 -10.28 3.81 6.61
C PRO A 20 -9.61 4.35 5.32
N HIS A 21 -10.41 4.65 4.30
CA HIS A 21 -9.92 5.22 3.05
C HIS A 21 -9.21 6.57 3.33
N PRO A 22 -8.05 6.88 2.73
CA PRO A 22 -7.30 8.11 3.02
C PRO A 22 -8.13 9.38 2.86
N GLN A 23 -9.00 9.44 1.85
CA GLN A 23 -9.93 10.56 1.65
C GLN A 23 -10.92 10.73 2.81
N HIS A 24 -11.39 9.64 3.44
CA HIS A 24 -12.28 9.74 4.58
C HIS A 24 -11.61 10.41 5.78
N VAL A 25 -10.30 10.17 5.95
CA VAL A 25 -9.50 10.79 7.03
C VAL A 25 -9.12 12.23 6.70
N LEU A 26 -8.68 12.48 5.46
CA LEU A 26 -8.19 13.79 5.03
C LEU A 26 -9.31 14.79 4.71
N ARG A 27 -10.49 14.29 4.37
CA ARG A 27 -11.66 15.07 3.96
C ARG A 27 -12.93 14.45 4.55
N PRO A 28 -13.11 14.52 5.88
CA PRO A 28 -14.26 13.89 6.54
C PRO A 28 -15.62 14.42 6.06
N ASP A 29 -15.65 15.66 5.58
CA ASP A 29 -16.88 16.29 5.06
C ASP A 29 -17.28 15.79 3.65
N VAL A 30 -16.39 15.07 2.96
CA VAL A 30 -16.68 14.54 1.62
C VAL A 30 -17.25 13.13 1.77
N PRO A 31 -18.52 12.90 1.41
CA PRO A 31 -19.12 11.58 1.52
C PRO A 31 -18.38 10.58 0.62
N LEU A 32 -18.07 9.42 1.18
CA LEU A 32 -17.38 8.33 0.50
C LEU A 32 -18.12 7.02 0.77
N SER A 33 -18.46 6.31 -0.30
CA SER A 33 -19.04 4.98 -0.23
C SER A 33 -17.97 3.94 -0.58
N TYR A 34 -17.87 2.90 0.24
CA TYR A 34 -17.03 1.76 -0.07
C TYR A 34 -17.76 0.82 -1.04
N LEU A 35 -17.04 0.30 -2.04
CA LEU A 35 -17.58 -0.70 -2.97
C LEU A 35 -17.81 -2.06 -2.28
N THR A 36 -16.97 -2.39 -1.29
CA THR A 36 -17.00 -3.62 -0.52
C THR A 36 -16.68 -3.32 0.94
N SER A 37 -17.03 -4.23 1.84
CA SER A 37 -16.49 -4.19 3.21
C SER A 37 -14.95 -4.39 3.19
N LEU A 38 -14.29 -4.09 4.32
CA LEU A 38 -12.88 -4.43 4.48
C LEU A 38 -12.68 -5.95 4.39
N GLU A 39 -13.53 -6.72 5.05
CA GLU A 39 -13.46 -8.19 5.10
C GLU A 39 -13.55 -8.80 3.69
N ASP A 40 -14.54 -8.38 2.90
CA ASP A 40 -14.70 -8.83 1.51
C ASP A 40 -13.48 -8.46 0.66
N ARG A 41 -12.95 -7.24 0.83
CA ARG A 41 -11.76 -6.81 0.10
C ARG A 41 -10.56 -7.71 0.41
N LEU A 42 -10.35 -8.04 1.68
CA LEU A 42 -9.25 -8.92 2.10
C LEU A 42 -9.45 -10.35 1.54
N SER A 43 -10.67 -10.86 1.54
CA SER A 43 -11.01 -12.16 0.92
C SER A 43 -10.70 -12.16 -0.57
N LEU A 44 -11.22 -11.17 -1.30
CA LEU A 44 -11.04 -11.05 -2.75
C LEU A 44 -9.55 -10.92 -3.15
N LEU A 45 -8.76 -10.18 -2.36
CA LEU A 45 -7.33 -10.05 -2.60
C LEU A 45 -6.57 -11.37 -2.36
N THR A 46 -6.96 -12.11 -1.32
CA THR A 46 -6.42 -13.44 -1.03
C THR A 46 -6.80 -14.45 -2.13
N GLU A 47 -8.07 -14.47 -2.54
CA GLU A 47 -8.59 -15.31 -3.62
C GLU A 47 -7.93 -15.02 -4.97
N ALA A 48 -7.51 -13.77 -5.21
CA ALA A 48 -6.72 -13.38 -6.39
C ALA A 48 -5.28 -13.95 -6.38
N GLY A 49 -4.89 -14.64 -5.30
CA GLY A 49 -3.61 -15.32 -5.14
C GLY A 49 -2.52 -14.47 -4.48
N LEU A 50 -2.91 -13.49 -3.65
CA LEU A 50 -1.98 -12.85 -2.72
C LEU A 50 -1.88 -13.68 -1.45
N GLU A 51 -0.66 -13.98 -1.03
CA GLU A 51 -0.37 -14.81 0.16
C GLU A 51 -0.51 -14.03 1.46
N ILE A 52 -0.25 -12.72 1.39
CA ILE A 52 -0.31 -11.80 2.53
C ILE A 52 -1.07 -10.56 2.09
N VAL A 53 -2.10 -10.16 2.84
CA VAL A 53 -2.79 -8.88 2.63
C VAL A 53 -2.75 -8.10 3.93
N ALA A 54 -2.02 -6.98 3.94
CA ALA A 54 -1.83 -6.12 5.10
C ALA A 54 -2.71 -4.87 4.99
N PRO A 55 -3.82 -4.78 5.76
CA PRO A 55 -4.55 -3.54 5.91
C PRO A 55 -3.81 -2.62 6.88
N ILE A 56 -3.35 -1.48 6.37
CA ILE A 56 -2.76 -0.41 7.17
C ILE A 56 -3.87 0.50 7.70
N THR A 57 -3.81 0.80 9.00
CA THR A 57 -4.70 1.80 9.58
C THR A 57 -4.28 3.19 9.12
N PHE A 58 -5.06 3.82 8.24
CA PHE A 58 -4.74 5.16 7.78
C PHE A 58 -5.22 6.20 8.80
N THR A 59 -4.30 7.01 9.29
CA THR A 59 -4.57 8.05 10.30
C THR A 59 -4.04 9.40 9.84
N SER A 60 -4.49 10.47 10.47
CA SER A 60 -3.93 11.80 10.25
C SER A 60 -2.43 11.84 10.56
N GLU A 61 -1.97 11.10 11.57
CA GLU A 61 -0.56 10.95 11.89
C GLU A 61 0.22 10.26 10.77
N LEU A 62 -0.28 9.12 10.27
CA LEU A 62 0.34 8.40 9.14
C LEU A 62 0.41 9.27 7.88
N SER A 63 -0.57 10.15 7.68
CA SER A 63 -0.56 11.09 6.54
C SER A 63 0.59 12.11 6.58
N GLN A 64 1.22 12.28 7.75
CA GLN A 64 2.38 13.15 7.93
C GLN A 64 3.73 12.42 7.81
N THR A 65 3.72 11.09 7.66
CA THR A 65 4.94 10.30 7.48
C THR A 65 5.55 10.57 6.11
N ASP A 66 6.84 10.92 6.05
CA ASP A 66 7.53 11.13 4.79
C ASP A 66 7.73 9.81 4.03
N ALA A 67 7.94 9.92 2.72
CA ALA A 67 7.98 8.77 1.82
C ALA A 67 9.01 7.70 2.22
N GLY A 68 10.23 8.13 2.56
CA GLY A 68 11.32 7.22 2.95
C GLY A 68 11.03 6.48 4.25
N ASP A 69 10.43 7.15 5.24
CA ASP A 69 10.08 6.53 6.52
C ASP A 69 8.94 5.52 6.36
N PHE A 70 7.96 5.83 5.51
CA PHE A 70 6.91 4.89 5.20
C PHE A 70 7.45 3.64 4.47
N VAL A 71 8.37 3.81 3.51
CA VAL A 71 9.03 2.68 2.85
C VAL A 71 9.85 1.87 3.85
N ARG A 72 10.60 2.52 4.75
CA ARG A 72 11.36 1.86 5.81
C ARG A 72 10.46 1.00 6.69
N LEU A 73 9.30 1.51 7.10
CA LEU A 73 8.30 0.75 7.85
C LEU A 73 7.83 -0.50 7.08
N LEU A 74 7.58 -0.40 5.77
CA LEU A 74 7.21 -1.56 4.96
C LEU A 74 8.36 -2.59 4.84
N VAL A 75 9.60 -2.13 4.74
CA VAL A 75 10.78 -3.01 4.72
C VAL A 75 10.95 -3.72 6.06
N GLU A 76 10.80 -3.01 7.17
CA GLU A 76 11.01 -3.56 8.51
C GLU A 76 9.88 -4.53 8.91
N GLU A 77 8.62 -4.13 8.71
CA GLU A 77 7.45 -4.90 9.16
C GLU A 77 7.06 -6.02 8.19
N LEU A 78 7.19 -5.79 6.88
CA LEU A 78 6.73 -6.74 5.85
C LEU A 78 7.88 -7.40 5.09
N ARG A 79 9.14 -7.05 5.39
CA ARG A 79 10.31 -7.51 4.64
C ARG A 79 10.17 -7.23 3.15
N LEU A 80 9.60 -6.06 2.82
CA LEU A 80 9.37 -5.63 1.44
C LEU A 80 10.68 -5.60 0.66
N THR A 81 10.75 -6.35 -0.44
CA THR A 81 11.91 -6.39 -1.34
C THR A 81 11.61 -5.75 -2.70
N GLU A 82 10.37 -5.78 -3.14
CA GLU A 82 9.93 -5.19 -4.40
C GLU A 82 8.53 -4.61 -4.26
N LEU A 83 8.32 -3.41 -4.81
CA LEU A 83 7.04 -2.71 -4.77
C LEU A 83 6.46 -2.57 -6.17
N VAL A 84 5.31 -3.21 -6.42
CA VAL A 84 4.58 -3.13 -7.70
C VAL A 84 3.40 -2.19 -7.56
N THR A 85 3.37 -1.11 -8.34
CA THR A 85 2.38 -0.03 -8.22
C THR A 85 1.64 0.27 -9.53
N GLY A 86 0.50 0.95 -9.40
CA GLY A 86 -0.27 1.48 -10.52
C GLY A 86 0.16 2.92 -10.88
N PRO A 87 -0.30 3.45 -12.03
CA PRO A 87 0.13 4.76 -12.54
C PRO A 87 -0.19 5.94 -11.60
N ASP A 88 -1.28 5.86 -10.82
CA ASP A 88 -1.72 6.93 -9.93
C ASP A 88 -1.18 6.80 -8.48
N PHE A 89 -0.29 5.84 -8.28
CA PHE A 89 0.27 5.54 -6.97
C PHE A 89 1.11 6.71 -6.45
N ALA A 90 0.89 7.04 -5.18
CA ALA A 90 1.78 7.90 -4.43
C ALA A 90 1.80 7.46 -2.97
N LEU A 91 2.92 7.72 -2.29
CA LEU A 91 3.11 7.46 -0.88
C LEU A 91 3.75 8.67 -0.17
N GLY A 92 3.73 8.62 1.15
CA GLY A 92 4.30 9.65 2.00
C GLY A 92 3.50 10.96 2.04
N ARG A 93 3.93 11.84 2.93
CA ARG A 93 3.33 13.14 3.19
C ARG A 93 3.17 13.93 1.91
N GLN A 94 1.97 14.48 1.72
CA GLN A 94 1.59 15.25 0.54
C GLN A 94 1.89 14.55 -0.80
N ARG A 95 1.90 13.21 -0.83
CA ARG A 95 2.22 12.42 -2.05
C ARG A 95 3.65 12.65 -2.56
N GLY A 96 4.59 13.00 -1.67
CA GLY A 96 5.99 13.28 -2.03
C GLY A 96 6.82 12.07 -2.50
N GLY A 97 6.31 10.86 -2.32
CA GLY A 97 6.87 9.64 -2.92
C GLY A 97 6.10 9.27 -4.19
N ASP A 98 6.69 9.53 -5.35
CA ASP A 98 6.18 9.09 -6.65
C ASP A 98 7.01 7.92 -7.23
N LEU A 99 6.71 7.51 -8.46
CA LEU A 99 7.47 6.48 -9.18
C LEU A 99 8.96 6.82 -9.36
N ALA A 100 9.34 8.12 -9.35
CA ALA A 100 10.74 8.53 -9.43
C ALA A 100 11.44 8.35 -8.07
N THR A 101 10.76 8.69 -6.97
CA THR A 101 11.24 8.39 -5.61
C THR A 101 11.34 6.88 -5.36
N GLN A 102 10.44 6.06 -5.91
CA GLN A 102 10.53 4.59 -5.81
C GLN A 102 11.77 4.00 -6.48
N ARG A 103 12.17 4.51 -7.64
CA ARG A 103 13.38 4.02 -8.33
C ARG A 103 14.64 4.36 -7.56
N ALA A 104 14.71 5.54 -6.95
CA ALA A 104 15.87 5.98 -6.18
C ALA A 104 16.02 5.29 -4.81
N LEU A 105 14.95 4.69 -4.27
CA LEU A 105 14.95 3.96 -2.99
C LEU A 105 15.10 2.44 -3.16
N GLY A 106 15.03 1.94 -4.40
CA GLY A 106 15.14 0.51 -4.73
C GLY A 106 16.50 0.08 -5.30
N ASP A 107 17.45 1.02 -5.40
CA ASP A 107 18.88 0.79 -5.67
C ASP A 107 19.69 0.88 -4.36
#